data_AF-A0A0P6YRQ4-F1
#
_entry.id   AF-A0A0P6YRQ4-F1
#
_cell.length_a   1.000
_cell.length_b   1.000
_cell.length_c   1.000
_cell.angle_alpha   90.00
_cell.angle_beta   90.00
_cell.angle_gamma   90.00
#
_symmetry.space_group_name_H-M   'P 1'
#
loop_
_entity.id
_entity.type
_entity.pdbx_description
1 polymer ?
#
loop_
_entity_poly.entity_id
_entity_poly.type
_entity_poly.pdbx_seq_one_letter_code
_entity_poly.pdbx_strand_id
1 'polypeptide(L)' 'MQQWEYHVELVDVSGFWSPNVDPSTLSLMLNKAGKDGWELVSIVDLNQAQGQSSRLIVTFKRPKAFN' A
#
# COMPACT_ATOMS: atom_id res chain seq x y z
N MET A 1 5.80 15.61 -21.97
CA MET A 1 4.86 15.41 -20.84
C MET A 1 5.56 14.55 -19.81
N GLN A 2 5.37 14.83 -18.52
CA GLN A 2 5.92 14.00 -17.45
C GLN A 2 5.27 12.61 -17.50
N GLN A 3 6.09 11.56 -17.55
CA GLN A 3 5.62 10.18 -17.46
C GLN A 3 5.67 9.71 -16.00
N TRP A 4 4.74 8.83 -15.63
CA TRP A 4 4.63 8.30 -14.27
C TRP A 4 4.79 6.79 -14.27
N GLU A 5 5.45 6.29 -13.24
CA GLU A 5 5.50 4.87 -12.89
C GLU A 5 4.60 4.67 -11.67
N TYR A 6 3.84 3.57 -11.65
CA TYR A 6 2.95 3.22 -10.55
C TYR A 6 3.38 1.90 -9.92
N HIS A 7 3.30 1.83 -8.60
CA HIS A 7 3.60 0.64 -7.81
C HIS A 7 2.43 0.34 -6.88
N VAL A 8 2.08 -0.93 -6.76
CA VAL A 8 0.93 -1.39 -5.97
C VAL A 8 1.37 -2.48 -5.01
N GLU A 9 1.17 -2.27 -3.72
CA GLU A 9 1.43 -3.23 -2.65
C GLU A 9 0.12 -3.78 -2.11
N LEU A 10 0.08 -5.10 -1.86
CA LEU A 10 -1.02 -5.76 -1.18
C LEU A 10 -0.57 -6.13 0.23
N VAL A 11 -1.21 -5.54 1.24
CA VAL A 11 -0.92 -5.82 2.65
C VAL A 11 -2.02 -6.72 3.18
N ASP A 12 -1.67 -7.94 3.57
CA ASP A 12 -2.62 -8.85 4.22
C ASP A 12 -2.97 -8.33 5.63
N VAL A 13 -4.26 -8.37 5.96
CA VAL A 13 -4.76 -8.02 7.29
C VAL A 13 -4.79 -9.31 8.10
N SER A 14 -3.77 -9.55 8.93
CA SER A 14 -3.68 -10.78 9.73
C SER A 14 -4.42 -10.66 11.07
N GLY A 15 -5.17 -11.69 11.46
CA GLY A 15 -5.77 -11.80 12.80
C GLY A 15 -7.09 -12.56 12.80
N PHE A 16 -7.10 -13.75 13.40
CA PHE A 16 -8.29 -14.64 13.43
C PHE A 16 -9.45 -14.10 14.28
N TRP A 17 -9.17 -13.18 15.22
CA TRP A 17 -10.15 -12.60 16.14
C TRP A 17 -10.43 -11.11 15.91
N SER A 18 -9.52 -10.41 15.23
CA SER A 18 -9.70 -9.01 14.83
C SER A 18 -8.79 -8.74 13.63
N PRO A 19 -9.32 -8.20 12.52
CA PRO A 19 -8.48 -7.73 11.43
C PRO A 19 -7.58 -6.61 11.98
N ASN A 20 -6.29 -6.89 12.13
CA ASN A 20 -5.33 -5.91 12.64
C ASN A 20 -4.15 -5.81 11.69
N VAL A 21 -3.95 -4.61 11.13
CA VAL A 21 -2.73 -4.28 10.41
C VAL A 21 -1.77 -3.71 11.44
N ASP A 22 -0.64 -4.37 11.67
CA ASP A 22 0.39 -3.85 12.57
C ASP A 22 0.85 -2.47 12.06
N PRO A 23 0.57 -1.37 12.80
CA PRO A 23 0.93 -0.03 12.36
C PRO A 23 2.44 0.14 12.17
N SER A 24 3.26 -0.62 12.92
CA SER A 24 4.72 -0.57 12.84
C SER A 24 5.21 -1.12 11.50
N THR A 25 4.67 -2.27 11.10
CA THR A 25 4.97 -2.91 9.81
C THR A 25 4.52 -2.05 8.64
N LEU A 26 3.31 -1.49 8.70
CA LEU A 26 2.80 -0.58 7.68
C LEU A 26 3.68 0.69 7.58
N SER A 27 4.04 1.28 8.71
CA SER A 27 4.90 2.48 8.75
C SER A 27 6.28 2.21 8.17
N LEU A 28 6.87 1.04 8.48
CA LEU A 28 8.16 0.65 7.92
C LEU A 28 8.11 0.53 6.39
N MET A 29 7.05 -0.10 5.87
CA MET A 29 6.81 -0.24 4.43
C MET A 29 6.66 1.13 3.75
N LEU A 30 5.82 2.01 4.30
CA LEU A 30 5.61 3.36 3.76
C LEU A 30 6.90 4.19 3.76
N ASN A 31 7.67 4.12 4.84
CA ASN A 31 8.96 4.81 4.94
C ASN A 31 9.99 4.27 3.94
N LYS A 32 10.00 2.95 3.70
CA LYS A 32 10.86 2.34 2.67
C LYS A 32 10.48 2.85 1.27
N ALA A 33 9.19 2.81 0.93
CA ALA A 33 8.70 3.32 -0.34
C ALA A 33 9.08 4.80 -0.55
N GLY A 34 8.93 5.63 0.48
CA GLY A 34 9.34 7.04 0.44
C GLY A 34 10.85 7.23 0.19
N LYS A 35 11.70 6.39 0.81
CA LYS A 35 13.16 6.40 0.56
C LYS A 35 13.50 6.01 -0.88
N ASP A 36 12.73 5.11 -1.47
CA ASP A 36 12.89 4.65 -2.86
C ASP A 36 12.29 5.63 -3.90
N GLY A 37 11.81 6.80 -3.45
CA GLY A 37 11.27 7.87 -4.29
C GLY A 37 9.80 7.70 -4.68
N TRP A 38 9.08 6.79 -4.03
CA TRP A 38 7.64 6.58 -4.24
C TRP A 38 6.80 7.53 -3.39
N GLU A 39 5.81 8.15 -4.00
CA GLU A 39 4.80 8.98 -3.36
C GLU A 39 3.52 8.16 -3.16
N LEU A 40 2.98 8.13 -1.94
CA LEU A 40 1.72 7.46 -1.64
C LEU A 40 0.54 8.20 -2.32
N VAL A 41 -0.28 7.47 -3.07
CA VAL A 41 -1.45 8.01 -3.78
C VAL A 41 -2.75 7.63 -3.10
N SER A 42 -2.89 6.37 -2.71
CA SER A 42 -4.12 5.88 -2.07
C SER A 42 -3.89 4.62 -1.24
N ILE A 43 -4.78 4.41 -0.27
CA ILE A 43 -4.93 3.17 0.49
C ILE A 43 -6.40 2.80 0.43
N VAL A 44 -6.71 1.58 0.00
CA VAL A 44 -8.07 1.06 -0.12
C VAL A 44 -8.16 -0.30 0.56
N ASP A 45 -9.17 -0.53 1.39
CA ASP A 45 -9.45 -1.84 1.96
C ASP A 45 -10.21 -2.75 0.98
N LEU A 46 -9.77 -4.00 0.88
CA LEU A 46 -10.48 -5.06 0.19
C LEU A 46 -11.29 -5.87 1.20
N ASN A 47 -12.59 -5.59 1.20
CA ASN A 47 -13.57 -6.36 1.96
C ASN A 47 -13.88 -7.68 1.23
N GLN A 48 -13.70 -8.80 1.92
CA GLN A 48 -14.32 -10.05 1.51
C GLN A 48 -15.82 -9.97 1.79
N ALA A 49 -16.61 -10.76 1.06
CA ALA A 49 -18.03 -10.90 1.35
C ALA A 49 -18.23 -11.18 2.85
N GLN A 50 -19.25 -10.54 3.45
CA GLN A 50 -19.54 -10.50 4.90
C GLN A 50 -18.72 -9.53 5.78
N GLY A 51 -18.12 -8.48 5.21
CA GLY A 51 -17.67 -7.31 5.99
C GLY A 51 -16.35 -7.50 6.75
N GLN A 52 -15.59 -8.55 6.45
CA GLN A 52 -14.22 -8.69 6.91
C GLN A 52 -13.26 -8.12 5.86
N SER A 53 -12.54 -7.05 6.23
CA SER A 53 -11.43 -6.54 5.42
C SER A 53 -10.28 -7.54 5.46
N SER A 54 -9.94 -8.11 4.29
CA SER A 54 -8.90 -9.13 4.19
C SER A 54 -7.53 -8.55 3.83
N ARG A 55 -7.51 -7.44 3.09
CA ARG A 55 -6.29 -6.85 2.54
C ARG A 55 -6.41 -5.34 2.43
N LEU A 56 -5.28 -4.65 2.44
CA LEU A 56 -5.16 -3.27 1.97
C LEU A 56 -4.44 -3.26 0.62
N ILE A 57 -4.97 -2.49 -0.32
CA ILE A 57 -4.28 -2.09 -1.55
C ILE A 57 -3.65 -0.73 -1.28
N VAL A 58 -2.34 -0.65 -1.40
CA VAL A 58 -1.58 0.59 -1.25
C VAL A 58 -0.98 0.95 -2.60
N THR A 59 -1.36 2.11 -3.13
CA THR A 59 -0.91 2.57 -4.46
C THR A 59 0.06 3.72 -4.31
N PHE A 60 1.18 3.64 -5.03
CA PHE A 60 2.20 4.67 -5.12
C PHE A 60 2.42 5.12 -6.55
N LYS A 61 2.99 6.32 -6.71
CA LYS A 61 3.48 6.83 -7.99
C LYS A 61 4.89 7.43 -7.83
N ARG A 62 5.65 7.47 -8.91
CA ARG A 62 6.88 8.29 -9.01
C ARG A 62 7.09 8.80 -10.43
N PRO A 63 7.82 9.91 -10.65
CA PRO A 63 8.21 10.34 -11.98
C PRO A 63 9.06 9.25 -12.64
N LYS A 64 8.70 8.85 -13.86
CA LYS A 64 9.50 7.92 -14.64
C LYS A 64 10.75 8.65 -15.12
N ALA A 65 11.92 8.19 -14.71
CA ALA A 65 13.17 8.69 -15.26
C ALA A 65 13.18 8.41 -16.77
N PHE A 66 13.48 9.45 -17.57
CA PHE A 66 13.78 9.27 -18.98
C PHE A 66 15.20 8.70 -19.04
N ASN A 67 15.29 7.41 -19.37
CA ASN A 67 16.54 6.73 -19.66
C ASN A 67 16.98 7.03 -21.09
#